data_AF-A0A358HZS4-F1
#
_entry.id   AF-A0A358HZS4-F1
#
_cell.length_a   1.000
_cell.length_b   1.000
_cell.length_c   1.000
_cell.angle_alpha   90.00
_cell.angle_beta   90.00
_cell.angle_gamma   90.00
#
_symmetry.space_group_name_H-M   'P 1'
#
loop_
_entity.id
_entity.type
_entity.pdbx_description
1 polymer ?
#
loop_
_entity_poly.entity_id
_entity_poly.type
_entity_poly.pdbx_seq_one_letter_code
_entity_poly.pdbx_strand_id
1 'polypeptide(L)'
;RFNFPLPLNEWAFRSPETGDRLKRTISGNFMCDNGPTMRRMCLSGLGLARLGRFHIQADIKAGNLVEILSDWTPQDEQLIHAMFAGHEHLATRIRAFIDFLVDHIDPMGNGLRHPD
;
A
#
# COMPACT_ATOMS: atom_id res chain seq x y z
N ARG A 1 19.78 -4.42 4.94
CA ARG A 1 19.61 -3.13 4.22
C ARG A 1 18.16 -3.05 3.77
N PHE A 2 17.34 -2.20 4.39
CA PHE A 2 15.97 -1.96 3.94
C PHE A 2 16.05 -0.99 2.78
N ASN A 3 15.70 -1.42 1.58
CA ASN A 3 15.71 -0.57 0.39
C ASN A 3 14.40 -0.79 -0.35
N PHE A 4 13.71 0.29 -0.71
CA PHE A 4 12.51 0.21 -1.54
C PHE A 4 12.94 -0.27 -2.91
N PRO A 5 12.52 -1.48 -3.35
CA PRO A 5 13.14 -2.14 -4.48
C PRO A 5 12.70 -1.56 -5.84
N LEU A 6 11.75 -0.63 -5.88
CA LEU A 6 11.19 -0.09 -7.12
C LEU A 6 11.04 1.43 -7.06
N PRO A 7 11.33 2.16 -8.15
CA PRO A 7 10.93 3.54 -8.26
C PRO A 7 9.40 3.62 -8.27
N LEU A 8 8.83 4.55 -7.49
CA LEU A 8 7.37 4.68 -7.27
C LEU A 8 6.54 4.84 -8.56
N ASN A 9 7.18 5.21 -9.68
CA ASN A 9 6.55 5.38 -10.97
C ASN A 9 6.60 4.14 -11.89
N GLU A 10 7.19 3.02 -11.47
CA GLU A 10 7.11 1.76 -12.22
C GLU A 10 5.94 0.91 -11.67
N TRP A 11 4.92 0.69 -12.50
CA TRP A 11 3.76 -0.12 -12.15
C TRP A 11 3.89 -1.52 -12.72
N ALA A 12 3.79 -2.52 -11.84
CA ALA A 12 3.82 -3.93 -12.20
C ALA A 12 2.39 -4.47 -12.30
N PHE A 13 2.10 -5.14 -13.40
CA PHE A 13 0.81 -5.78 -13.67
C PHE A 13 1.02 -7.23 -14.10
N ARG A 14 0.00 -8.06 -13.88
CA ARG A 14 -0.10 -9.40 -14.43
C ARG A 14 -1.30 -9.47 -15.37
N SER A 15 -1.08 -9.94 -16.59
CA SER A 15 -2.14 -10.17 -17.57
C SER A 15 -3.13 -11.23 -17.06
N PRO A 16 -4.45 -10.96 -17.06
CA PRO A 16 -5.44 -11.96 -16.67
C PRO A 16 -5.54 -13.12 -17.67
N GLU A 17 -5.23 -12.88 -18.96
CA GLU A 17 -5.39 -13.87 -20.03
C GLU A 17 -4.18 -14.80 -20.14
N THR A 18 -2.97 -14.22 -20.15
CA THR A 18 -1.74 -14.96 -20.41
C THR A 18 -0.93 -15.24 -19.14
N GLY A 19 -1.22 -14.53 -18.05
CA GLY A 19 -0.39 -14.54 -16.84
C GLY A 19 0.93 -13.79 -16.99
N ASP A 20 1.18 -13.14 -18.13
CA ASP A 20 2.44 -12.42 -18.39
C ASP A 20 2.62 -11.22 -17.48
N ARG A 21 3.90 -10.93 -17.18
CA ARG A 21 4.30 -9.80 -16.35
C ARG A 21 4.53 -8.57 -17.21
N LEU A 22 3.84 -7.49 -16.87
CA LEU A 22 3.98 -6.19 -17.52
C LEU A 22 4.53 -5.18 -16.52
N LYS A 23 5.63 -4.52 -16.86
CA LYS A 23 6.12 -3.35 -16.13
C LYS A 23 5.94 -2.12 -16.98
N ARG A 24 5.42 -1.05 -16.40
CA ARG A 24 5.18 0.22 -17.08
C ARG A 24 5.66 1.37 -16.24
N THR A 25 6.62 2.12 -16.77
CA THR A 25 6.98 3.43 -16.22
C THR A 25 5.90 4.42 -16.59
N ILE A 26 5.25 4.99 -15.59
CA ILE A 26 4.19 5.96 -15.74
C ILE A 26 4.78 7.36 -15.67
N SER A 27 4.49 8.18 -16.68
CA SER A 27 4.62 9.63 -16.60
C SER A 27 3.23 10.23 -16.47
N GLY A 28 3.07 11.16 -15.52
CA GLY A 28 1.81 11.83 -15.23
C GLY A 28 1.97 13.35 -15.22
N ASN A 29 0.84 14.04 -15.09
CA ASN A 29 0.76 15.49 -14.92
C ASN A 29 1.07 15.95 -13.48
N PHE A 30 1.26 15.01 -12.55
CA PHE A 30 1.53 15.28 -11.14
C PHE A 30 2.41 14.20 -10.53
N MET A 31 3.34 14.64 -9.68
CA MET A 31 4.23 13.75 -8.94
C MET A 31 4.35 14.25 -7.50
N CYS A 32 4.22 13.34 -6.54
CA CYS A 32 4.46 13.60 -5.13
C CYS A 32 5.07 12.38 -4.46
N ASP A 33 5.65 12.58 -3.29
CA ASP A 33 6.38 11.59 -2.51
C ASP A 33 5.56 10.96 -1.38
N ASN A 34 4.27 11.34 -1.24
CA ASN A 34 3.42 10.85 -0.15
C ASN A 34 2.00 10.49 -0.63
N GLY A 35 1.45 9.44 -0.02
CA GLY A 35 0.12 8.91 -0.30
C GLY A 35 -1.05 9.88 -0.01
N PRO A 36 -1.08 10.60 1.13
CA PRO A 36 -2.15 11.57 1.46
C PRO A 36 -2.39 12.62 0.38
N THR A 37 -1.31 13.22 -0.13
CA THR A 37 -1.40 14.20 -1.20
C THR A 37 -1.91 13.57 -2.49
N MET A 38 -1.36 12.41 -2.88
CA MET A 38 -1.79 11.69 -4.08
C MET A 38 -3.29 11.33 -4.03
N ARG A 39 -3.78 10.83 -2.89
CA ARG A 39 -5.20 10.56 -2.65
C ARG A 39 -6.05 11.81 -2.83
N ARG A 40 -5.64 12.93 -2.23
CA ARG A 40 -6.38 14.21 -2.33
C ARG A 40 -6.47 14.71 -3.77
N MET A 41 -5.41 14.54 -4.56
CA MET A 41 -5.40 14.91 -5.96
C MET A 41 -6.31 14.02 -6.81
N CYS A 42 -6.31 12.72 -6.56
CA CYS A 42 -7.23 11.77 -7.20
C CYS A 42 -8.70 12.14 -6.89
N LEU A 43 -9.02 12.40 -5.62
CA LEU A 43 -10.36 12.84 -5.19
C LEU A 43 -10.78 14.20 -5.79
N SER A 44 -9.82 15.05 -6.14
CA SER A 44 -10.07 16.33 -6.81
C SER A 44 -10.26 16.19 -8.33
N GLY A 45 -10.20 14.96 -8.86
CA GLY A 45 -10.38 14.67 -10.28
C GLY A 45 -9.13 14.89 -11.13
N LEU A 46 -7.93 14.95 -10.54
CA LEU A 46 -6.69 15.19 -11.31
C LEU A 46 -6.32 14.03 -12.26
N GLY A 47 -6.74 12.81 -11.93
CA GLY A 47 -6.46 11.63 -12.74
C GLY A 47 -6.41 10.34 -11.92
N LEU A 48 -5.66 9.37 -12.44
CA LEU A 48 -5.50 8.03 -11.85
C LEU A 48 -4.28 8.00 -10.92
N ALA A 49 -4.39 7.23 -9.84
CA ALA A 49 -3.31 7.02 -8.89
C ALA A 49 -3.25 5.57 -8.42
N ARG A 50 -2.05 5.12 -8.10
CA ARG A 50 -1.81 3.83 -7.45
C ARG A 50 -1.55 4.06 -5.96
N LEU A 51 -2.45 3.56 -5.12
CA LEU A 51 -2.49 3.86 -3.69
C LEU A 51 -2.69 2.56 -2.88
N GLY A 52 -2.10 2.52 -1.68
CA GLY A 52 -2.30 1.41 -0.75
C GLY A 52 -3.75 1.36 -0.26
N ARG A 53 -4.36 0.17 -0.29
CA ARG A 53 -5.79 -0.05 0.05
C ARG A 53 -6.15 0.46 1.44
N PHE A 54 -5.28 0.27 2.44
CA PHE A 54 -5.46 0.77 3.81
C PHE A 54 -5.82 2.26 3.89
N HIS A 55 -5.34 3.06 2.95
CA HIS A 55 -5.49 4.51 2.97
C HIS A 55 -6.73 5.01 2.20
N ILE A 56 -7.27 4.21 1.27
CA ILE A 56 -8.37 4.62 0.38
C ILE A 56 -9.63 3.77 0.52
N GLN A 57 -9.63 2.77 1.41
CA GLN A 57 -10.75 1.84 1.55
C GLN A 57 -12.07 2.55 1.87
N ALA A 58 -12.05 3.62 2.67
CA ALA A 58 -13.23 4.42 2.99
C ALA A 58 -13.79 5.14 1.75
N ASP A 59 -12.93 5.66 0.88
CA ASP A 59 -13.35 6.34 -0.34
C ASP A 59 -13.91 5.39 -1.38
N ILE A 60 -13.33 4.19 -1.48
CA ILE A 60 -13.88 3.12 -2.32
C ILE A 60 -15.27 2.73 -1.83
N LYS A 61 -15.43 2.51 -0.52
CA LYS A 61 -16.74 2.19 0.09
C LYS A 61 -17.77 3.30 -0.12
N ALA A 62 -17.34 4.56 -0.08
CA ALA A 62 -18.20 5.72 -0.32
C ALA A 62 -18.49 5.98 -1.81
N GLY A 63 -17.83 5.29 -2.74
CA GLY A 63 -17.94 5.53 -4.18
C GLY A 63 -17.23 6.79 -4.67
N ASN A 64 -16.41 7.42 -3.82
CA ASN A 64 -15.60 8.60 -4.19
C ASN A 64 -14.39 8.21 -5.04
N LEU A 65 -13.88 6.99 -4.87
CA LEU A 65 -12.85 6.39 -5.70
C LEU A 65 -13.36 5.08 -6.26
N VAL A 66 -12.96 4.76 -7.49
CA VAL A 66 -13.30 3.51 -8.17
C VAL A 66 -12.00 2.78 -8.51
N GLU A 67 -11.95 1.50 -8.16
CA GLU A 67 -10.87 0.61 -8.57
C GLU A 67 -10.98 0.33 -10.07
N ILE A 68 -9.89 0.51 -10.80
CA ILE A 68 -9.79 0.23 -12.22
C ILE A 68 -8.76 -0.88 -12.45
N LEU A 69 -8.88 -1.59 -13.58
CA LEU A 69 -7.99 -2.71 -13.90
C LEU A 69 -7.98 -3.79 -12.80
N SER A 70 -9.13 -4.04 -12.15
CA SER A 70 -9.25 -5.03 -11.07
C SER A 70 -8.81 -6.44 -11.46
N ASP A 71 -8.95 -6.78 -12.74
CA ASP A 71 -8.56 -8.08 -13.29
C ASP A 71 -7.04 -8.20 -13.47
N TRP A 72 -6.32 -7.08 -13.47
CA TRP A 72 -4.87 -7.05 -13.55
C TRP A 72 -4.29 -7.06 -12.15
N THR A 73 -3.85 -8.23 -11.69
CA THR A 73 -3.33 -8.36 -10.34
C THR A 73 -2.02 -7.58 -10.18
N PRO A 74 -1.93 -6.61 -9.25
CA PRO A 74 -0.65 -6.01 -8.88
C PRO A 74 0.19 -7.08 -8.19
N GLN A 75 1.40 -7.33 -8.69
CA GLN A 75 2.23 -8.43 -8.18
C GLN A 75 3.31 -7.98 -7.18
N ASP A 76 3.20 -6.75 -6.70
CA ASP A 76 4.10 -6.15 -5.74
C ASP A 76 3.36 -5.92 -4.43
N GLU A 77 3.20 -7.01 -3.68
CA GLU A 77 2.91 -6.93 -2.26
C GLU A 77 4.02 -6.13 -1.58
N GLN A 78 3.64 -4.99 -1.00
CA GLN A 78 4.55 -4.19 -0.20
C GLN A 78 4.44 -4.63 1.24
N LEU A 79 5.46 -5.36 1.70
CA LEU A 79 5.54 -5.78 3.09
C LEU A 79 5.72 -4.56 4.01
N ILE A 80 4.87 -4.50 5.05
CA ILE A 80 5.00 -3.53 6.13
C ILE A 80 5.84 -4.19 7.23
N HIS A 81 6.94 -3.54 7.61
CA HIS A 81 7.87 -4.05 8.61
C HIS A 81 7.90 -3.15 9.84
N ALA A 82 7.82 -3.74 11.04
CA ALA A 82 8.18 -3.07 12.28
C ALA A 82 9.70 -3.12 12.45
N MET A 83 10.37 -1.98 12.36
CA MET A 83 11.82 -1.88 12.57
C MET A 83 12.12 -1.32 13.96
N PHE A 84 13.05 -1.97 14.66
CA PHE A 84 13.54 -1.54 15.97
C PHE A 84 15.05 -1.74 16.03
N ALA A 85 15.74 -0.94 16.86
CA ALA A 85 17.18 -1.10 17.06
C ALA A 85 17.46 -2.47 17.71
N GLY A 86 18.32 -3.27 17.07
CA GLY A 86 18.77 -4.54 17.62
C GLY A 86 19.67 -4.29 18.83
N HIS A 87 19.14 -4.46 20.02
CA HIS A 87 19.92 -4.60 21.24
C HIS A 87 19.96 -6.09 21.64
N GLU A 88 20.98 -6.48 22.40
CA GLU A 88 21.15 -7.86 22.88
C GLU A 88 19.90 -8.41 23.58
N HIS A 89 19.13 -7.53 24.24
CA HIS A 89 17.82 -7.82 24.80
C HIS A 89 16.78 -6.82 24.29
N LEU A 90 15.69 -7.32 23.70
CA LEU A 90 14.55 -6.49 23.31
C LEU A 90 13.79 -6.06 24.56
N ALA A 91 13.61 -4.76 24.76
CA ALA A 91 12.85 -4.25 25.90
C ALA A 91 11.40 -4.77 25.87
N THR A 92 10.90 -5.27 27.00
CA THR A 92 9.55 -5.88 27.12
C THR A 92 8.45 -4.97 26.57
N ARG A 93 8.54 -3.64 26.78
CA ARG A 93 7.58 -2.67 26.24
C ARG A 93 7.53 -2.66 24.71
N ILE A 94 8.66 -2.87 24.03
CA ILE A 94 8.74 -2.93 22.56
C ILE A 94 8.10 -4.23 22.09
N ARG A 95 8.39 -5.36 22.76
CA ARG A 95 7.76 -6.64 22.45
C ARG A 95 6.24 -6.56 22.58
N ALA A 96 5.75 -6.06 23.72
CA ALA A 96 4.32 -5.89 23.97
C ALA A 96 3.65 -5.00 22.91
N PHE A 97 4.31 -3.94 22.46
CA PHE A 97 3.79 -3.09 21.38
C PHE A 97 3.75 -3.81 20.03
N ILE A 98 4.78 -4.59 19.68
CA ILE A 98 4.78 -5.40 18.45
C ILE A 98 3.66 -6.43 18.50
N ASP A 99 3.47 -7.12 19.63
CA ASP A 99 2.39 -8.09 19.81
C ASP A 99 1.03 -7.41 19.61
N PHE A 100 0.82 -6.24 20.22
CA PHE A 100 -0.39 -5.44 20.00
C PHE A 100 -0.61 -5.12 18.51
N LEU A 101 0.42 -4.67 17.79
CA LEU A 101 0.30 -4.37 16.36
C LEU A 101 -0.05 -5.60 15.53
N VAL A 102 0.54 -6.76 15.82
CA VAL A 102 0.24 -8.02 15.11
C VAL A 102 -1.20 -8.45 15.31
N ASP A 103 -1.73 -8.28 16.52
CA ASP A 103 -3.11 -8.63 16.84
C ASP A 103 -4.12 -7.69 16.15
N HIS A 104 -3.75 -6.42 15.97
CA HIS A 104 -4.65 -5.37 15.50
C HIS A 104 -4.46 -4.94 14.05
N ILE A 105 -3.40 -5.33 13.34
CA ILE A 105 -3.24 -4.98 11.93
C ILE A 105 -3.76 -6.12 11.07
N ASP A 106 -4.62 -5.80 10.10
CA ASP A 106 -5.04 -6.78 9.10
C ASP A 106 -3.82 -7.15 8.23
N PRO A 107 -3.42 -8.44 8.15
CA PRO A 107 -2.31 -8.88 7.32
C PRO A 107 -2.50 -8.60 5.82
N MET A 108 -3.73 -8.38 5.38
CA MET A 108 -4.08 -7.99 4.00
C MET A 108 -4.01 -6.47 3.77
N GLY A 109 -3.65 -5.68 4.79
CA GLY A 109 -3.53 -4.24 4.68
C GLY A 109 -4.87 -3.51 4.52
N ASN A 110 -5.94 -4.05 5.10
CA ASN A 110 -7.26 -3.38 5.10
C ASN A 110 -7.43 -2.36 6.24
N GLY A 111 -6.39 -2.15 7.06
CA GLY A 111 -6.40 -1.24 8.20
C GLY A 111 -6.29 -1.98 9.53
N LEU A 112 -6.79 -1.35 10.60
CA LEU A 112 -6.88 -2.00 11.90
C LEU A 112 -8.03 -3.03 11.88
N ARG A 113 -7.77 -4.20 12.43
CA ARG A 113 -8.79 -5.14 12.87
C ARG A 113 -9.59 -4.45 13.96
N HIS A 114 -10.86 -4.21 13.68
CA HIS A 114 -11.79 -3.86 14.75
C HIS A 114 -12.04 -5.12 15.57
N PRO A 115 -11.91 -5.09 16.90
CA PRO A 115 -12.50 -6.12 17.72
C PRO A 115 -14.03 -6.05 17.53
N ASP A 116 -14.65 -7.20 17.25
CA ASP A 116 -16.11 -7.35 17.32
C ASP A 116 -16.62 -7.03 18.74
#